data_AF-A0AA88IPC5-F1
#
_entry.id   AF-A0AA88IPC5-F1
#
_cell.length_a   1.000
_cell.length_b   1.000
_cell.length_c   1.000
_cell.angle_alpha   90.00
_cell.angle_beta   90.00
_cell.angle_gamma   90.00
#
_symmetry.space_group_name_H-M   'P 1'
#
loop_
_entity.id
_entity.type
_entity.pdbx_description
1 polymer ?
#
loop_
_entity_poly.entity_id
_entity_poly.type
_entity_poly.pdbx_seq_one_letter_code
_entity_poly.pdbx_strand_id
1 'polypeptide(L)'
;MVIVYRHACNKDVKNAILEDILKLGKEAGLKSFEQVRDIALHPEMFSVQNGLLTPTLKAKRAELRSHFRKQIDELYAKIKM
;
A
#
# COMPACT_ATOMS: atom_id res chain seq x y z
N MET A 1 1.70 1.41 -3.61
CA MET A 1 0.67 0.62 -2.87
C MET A 1 0.42 1.27 -1.51
N VAL A 2 -0.80 1.19 -0.95
CA VAL A 2 -1.08 1.70 0.42
C VAL A 2 -1.19 0.52 1.37
N ILE A 3 -0.45 0.56 2.47
CA ILE A 3 -0.39 -0.48 3.50
C ILE A 3 -0.88 0.10 4.82
N VAL A 4 -1.77 -0.65 5.46
CA VAL A 4 -2.27 -0.32 6.79
C VAL A 4 -1.24 -0.78 7.82
N TYR A 5 -0.70 0.15 8.61
CA TYR A 5 0.22 -0.16 9.68
C TYR A 5 0.00 0.77 10.87
N ARG A 6 -0.52 0.21 11.97
CA ARG A 6 -1.04 0.95 13.13
C ARG A 6 0.03 1.73 13.91
N HIS A 7 1.33 1.43 13.74
CA HIS A 7 2.35 1.79 14.72
C HIS A 7 3.66 2.37 14.17
N ALA A 8 3.70 2.91 12.96
CA ALA A 8 4.89 3.63 12.54
C ALA A 8 4.66 4.58 11.36
N CYS A 9 4.98 5.85 11.57
CA CYS A 9 5.31 6.80 10.51
C CYS A 9 6.85 6.85 10.28
N ASN A 10 7.55 5.74 10.53
CA ASN A 10 9.01 5.65 10.44
C ASN A 10 9.45 5.16 9.05
N LYS A 11 10.42 5.85 8.45
CA LYS A 11 11.07 5.48 7.19
C LYS A 11 11.72 4.09 7.27
N ASP A 12 12.30 3.73 8.41
CA ASP A 12 12.95 2.42 8.58
C ASP A 12 11.94 1.28 8.47
N VAL A 13 10.77 1.45 9.09
CA VAL A 13 9.66 0.48 9.02
C VAL A 13 9.11 0.39 7.61
N LYS A 14 8.95 1.53 6.93
CA LYS A 14 8.55 1.55 5.51
C LYS A 14 9.53 0.75 4.65
N ASN A 15 10.84 0.95 4.82
CA ASN A 15 11.85 0.26 4.05
C ASN A 15 11.86 -1.24 4.33
N ALA A 16 11.80 -1.63 5.61
CA ALA A 16 11.76 -3.04 6.00
C ALA A 16 10.55 -3.78 5.39
N ILE A 17 9.36 -3.17 5.42
CA ILE A 17 8.16 -3.75 4.81
C ILE A 17 8.31 -3.86 3.28
N LEU A 18 8.84 -2.82 2.64
CA LEU A 18 9.05 -2.84 1.19
C LEU A 18 10.04 -3.93 0.77
N GLU A 19 11.15 -4.07 1.48
CA GLU A 19 12.15 -5.12 1.24
C GLU A 19 11.54 -6.52 1.39
N ASP A 20 10.74 -6.74 2.42
CA ASP A 20 10.06 -8.02 2.64
C ASP A 20 9.09 -8.37 1.51
N ILE A 21 8.28 -7.42 1.07
CA ILE A 21 7.36 -7.60 -0.08
C ILE A 21 8.15 -7.94 -1.34
N LEU A 22 9.25 -7.22 -1.61
CA LEU A 22 10.08 -7.46 -2.80
C LEU A 22 10.75 -8.84 -2.74
N LYS A 23 11.22 -9.25 -1.56
CA LYS A 23 11.81 -10.58 -1.34
C LYS A 23 10.78 -11.68 -1.59
N LEU A 24 9.62 -11.60 -0.94
CA LEU A 24 8.52 -12.56 -1.12
C LEU A 24 8.07 -12.66 -2.58
N GLY A 25 7.94 -11.53 -3.27
CA GLY A 25 7.57 -11.55 -4.67
C GLY A 25 8.64 -12.19 -5.57
N LYS A 26 9.94 -12.03 -5.25
CA LYS A 26 11.03 -12.70 -6.00
C LYS A 26 10.99 -14.20 -5.76
N GLU A 27 10.79 -14.63 -4.52
CA GLU A 27 10.64 -16.04 -4.15
C GLU A 27 9.41 -16.68 -4.82
N ALA A 28 8.33 -15.91 -4.98
CA ALA A 28 7.13 -16.33 -5.70
C ALA A 28 7.26 -16.26 -7.24
N GLY A 29 8.41 -15.84 -7.78
CA GLY A 29 8.66 -15.76 -9.22
C GLY A 29 8.01 -14.56 -9.93
N LEU A 30 7.59 -13.53 -9.21
CA LEU A 30 7.01 -12.32 -9.79
C LEU A 30 8.05 -11.53 -10.60
N LYS A 31 7.63 -11.07 -11.77
CA LYS A 31 8.46 -10.22 -12.64
C LYS A 31 8.58 -8.81 -12.06
N SER A 32 9.62 -8.09 -12.48
CA SER A 32 9.92 -6.73 -11.99
C SER A 32 8.79 -5.71 -12.21
N PHE A 33 7.91 -5.94 -13.20
CA PHE A 33 6.73 -5.09 -13.45
C PHE A 33 5.49 -5.47 -12.63
N GLU A 34 5.46 -6.67 -12.04
CA GLU A 34 4.39 -7.12 -11.12
C GLU A 34 4.69 -6.68 -9.68
N GLN A 35 5.96 -6.37 -9.40
CA GLN A 35 6.45 -5.93 -8.11
C GLN A 35 6.13 -4.45 -7.84
N VAL A 36 5.77 -4.15 -6.59
CA VAL A 36 5.53 -2.76 -6.17
C VAL A 36 6.85 -1.98 -6.13
N ARG A 37 6.82 -0.73 -6.59
CA ARG A 37 8.00 0.16 -6.59
C ARG A 37 8.12 0.99 -5.33
N ASP A 38 6.98 1.36 -4.72
CA ASP A 38 6.95 2.10 -3.47
C ASP A 38 5.61 1.86 -2.72
N ILE A 39 5.64 2.11 -1.41
CA ILE A 39 4.51 1.97 -0.50
C ILE A 39 4.24 3.25 0.30
N ALA A 40 3.00 3.47 0.68
CA ALA A 40 2.59 4.45 1.67
C ALA A 40 2.02 3.71 2.89
N LEU A 41 2.43 4.12 4.09
CA LEU A 41 1.88 3.59 5.34
C LEU A 41 0.71 4.46 5.80
N HIS A 42 -0.37 3.81 6.21
CA HIS A 42 -1.57 4.45 6.72
C HIS A 42 -1.91 3.90 8.11
N PRO A 43 -2.10 4.75 9.14
CA PRO A 43 -2.24 4.30 10.53
C PRO A 43 -3.62 3.68 10.84
N GLU A 44 -4.65 3.99 10.04
CA GLU A 44 -6.00 3.51 10.26
C GLU A 44 -6.27 2.22 9.46
N MET A 45 -6.94 1.26 10.08
CA MET A 45 -7.36 0.04 9.39
C MET A 45 -8.54 0.30 8.46
N PHE A 46 -8.57 -0.38 7.32
CA PHE A 46 -9.76 -0.39 6.49
C PHE A 46 -10.88 -1.10 7.23
N SER A 47 -12.06 -0.50 7.22
CA SER A 47 -13.21 -1.03 7.94
C SER A 47 -14.49 -0.82 7.14
N VAL A 48 -15.57 -1.48 7.57
CA VAL A 48 -16.90 -1.20 7.01
C VAL A 48 -17.36 0.18 7.47
N GLN A 49 -16.98 0.58 8.69
CA GLN A 49 -17.33 1.82 9.37
C GLN A 49 -16.75 3.06 8.67
N ASN A 50 -15.49 3.00 8.24
CA ASN A 50 -14.86 4.06 7.44
C ASN A 50 -15.15 3.94 5.94
N GLY A 51 -16.05 3.02 5.56
CA GLY A 51 -16.55 2.91 4.19
C GLY A 51 -15.56 2.30 3.20
N LEU A 52 -14.38 1.83 3.63
CA LEU A 52 -13.34 1.30 2.75
C LEU A 52 -13.50 -0.20 2.45
N LEU A 53 -14.29 -0.92 3.25
CA LEU A 53 -14.64 -2.33 3.03
C LEU A 53 -16.13 -2.52 2.69
N THR A 54 -16.43 -3.58 1.96
CA THR A 54 -17.79 -4.14 1.85
C THR A 54 -18.18 -4.81 3.16
N PRO A 55 -19.49 -5.06 3.40
CA PRO A 55 -19.92 -5.84 4.57
C PRO A 55 -19.27 -7.23 4.67
N THR A 56 -18.85 -7.79 3.53
CA THR A 56 -18.10 -9.06 3.42
C THR A 56 -16.58 -8.89 3.51
N LEU A 57 -16.10 -7.76 4.04
CA LEU A 57 -14.69 -7.43 4.29
C LEU A 57 -13.81 -7.35 3.03
N LYS A 58 -14.41 -7.16 1.85
CA LYS A 58 -13.65 -6.94 0.61
C LYS A 58 -13.35 -5.46 0.43
N ALA A 59 -12.17 -5.15 -0.08
CA ALA A 59 -11.74 -3.80 -0.41
C ALA A 59 -12.66 -3.12 -1.45
N LYS A 60 -13.23 -1.95 -1.11
CA LYS A 60 -13.97 -1.10 -2.05
C LYS A 60 -12.99 -0.29 -2.90
N ARG A 61 -12.58 -0.87 -4.03
CA ARG A 61 -11.53 -0.30 -4.90
C ARG A 61 -11.77 1.16 -5.34
N ALA A 62 -13.01 1.54 -5.63
CA ALA A 62 -13.34 2.91 -6.02
C ALA A 62 -13.12 3.90 -4.86
N GLU A 63 -13.64 3.57 -3.68
CA GLU A 63 -13.48 4.37 -2.46
C GLU A 63 -12.01 4.48 -2.05
N LEU A 64 -11.28 3.36 -2.04
CA LEU A 64 -9.84 3.36 -1.74
C LEU A 64 -9.04 4.25 -2.69
N ARG A 65 -9.33 4.19 -4.00
CA ARG A 65 -8.66 5.05 -4.99
C ARG A 65 -8.96 6.53 -4.77
N SER A 66 -10.20 6.87 -4.45
CA SER A 66 -10.60 8.25 -4.17
C SER A 66 -9.93 8.75 -2.88
N HIS A 67 -10.04 7.98 -1.81
CA HIS A 67 -9.52 8.32 -0.49
C HIS A 67 -8.00 8.48 -0.47
N PHE A 68 -7.28 7.59 -1.15
CA PHE A 68 -5.80 7.61 -1.19
C PHE A 68 -5.22 8.26 -2.45
N ARG A 69 -6.01 9.01 -3.23
CA ARG A 69 -5.57 9.61 -4.50
C ARG A 69 -4.27 10.39 -4.32
N LYS A 70 -4.24 11.31 -3.36
CA LYS A 70 -3.09 12.18 -3.10
C LYS A 70 -1.82 11.38 -2.77
N GLN A 71 -1.92 10.39 -1.89
CA GLN A 71 -0.79 9.54 -1.51
C GLN A 71 -0.30 8.71 -2.70
N ILE A 72 -1.21 8.20 -3.53
CA ILE A 72 -0.86 7.45 -4.75
C ILE A 72 -0.11 8.37 -5.72
N ASP A 73 -0.61 9.59 -5.96
CA ASP A 73 0.03 10.55 -6.85
C ASP A 73 1.44 10.94 -6.36
N GLU A 74 1.60 11.14 -5.05
CA GLU A 74 2.91 11.39 -4.43
C GLU A 74 3.90 10.22 -4.58
N LEU A 75 3.42 8.97 -4.52
CA LEU A 75 4.26 7.80 -4.78
C LEU A 75 4.73 7.79 -6.23
N TYR A 76 3.84 8.03 -7.20
CA TYR A 76 4.20 8.08 -8.61
C TYR A 76 5.17 9.23 -8.93
N ALA A 77 4.98 10.40 -8.31
CA ALA A 77 5.87 11.54 -8.48
C ALA A 77 7.31 11.27 -7.99
N LYS A 78 7.48 10.38 -7.02
CA LYS A 78 8.81 9.96 -6.50
C LYS A 78 9.49 8.93 -7.38
N ILE A 79 8.74 8.14 -8.15
CA ILE A 79 9.26 7.09 -9.03
C ILE A 79 9.71 7.70 -10.38
N LYS A 80 10.26 8.92 -10.40
CA LYS A 80 10.78 9.50 -11.65
C LYS A 80 11.76 8.51 -12.31
N MET A 81 11.47 8.18 -13.56
CA MET A 81 12.39 7.48 -14.48
C MET A 81 13.65 8.31 -14.71
#